data_AF-A0A086PAA5-F1
#
_entry.id   AF-A0A086PAA5-F1
#
_cell.length_a   1.000
_cell.length_b   1.000
_cell.length_c   1.000
_cell.angle_alpha   90.00
_cell.angle_beta   90.00
_cell.angle_gamma   90.00
#
_symmetry.space_group_name_H-M   'P 1'
#
loop_
_entity.id
_entity.type
_entity.pdbx_description
1 polymer ?
#
loop_
_entity_poly.entity_id
_entity_poly.type
_entity_poly.pdbx_seq_one_letter_code
_entity_poly.pdbx_strand_id
1 'polypeptide(L)'
;MVSRISDLRVEQARRHGCIVGLPKDFAEEVAALADFLMDCHIWSDVTLLFDGEVVAHRPGRWRVPVEDGWWLMFGWTPPFGPVELQLWHEGDG
;
A
#
# COMPACT_ATOMS: atom_id res chain seq x y z
N MET A 1 2.14 14.98 -4.40
CA MET A 1 3.55 14.92 -3.94
C MET A 1 3.88 13.45 -3.72
N VAL A 2 4.81 12.86 -4.48
CA VAL A 2 4.99 11.39 -4.52
C VAL A 2 5.97 10.95 -3.44
N SER A 3 5.45 10.41 -2.33
CA SER A 3 6.26 9.87 -1.24
C SER A 3 6.58 8.40 -1.51
N ARG A 4 7.87 8.08 -1.68
CA ARG A 4 8.36 6.71 -1.87
C ARG A 4 8.24 5.94 -0.56
N ILE A 5 7.48 4.86 -0.59
CA ILE A 5 7.45 3.84 0.46
C ILE A 5 8.54 2.81 0.17
N SER A 6 9.76 3.28 0.40
CA SER A 6 10.89 2.41 0.70
C SER A 6 11.26 2.48 2.19
N ASP A 7 10.48 3.23 2.98
CA ASP A 7 10.75 3.53 4.38
C ASP A 7 9.61 3.09 5.33
N LEU A 8 8.75 2.16 4.91
CA LEU A 8 7.79 1.48 5.81
C LEU A 8 8.54 0.51 6.75
N ARG A 9 9.40 1.05 7.61
CA ARG A 9 9.77 0.40 8.86
C ARG A 9 8.77 0.89 9.89
N VAL A 10 7.84 0.01 10.25
CA VAL A 10 6.78 0.18 11.25
C VAL A 10 7.29 0.84 12.55
N GLU A 11 8.58 0.66 12.91
CA GLU A 11 9.20 1.36 14.05
C GLU A 11 9.43 2.87 13.86
N GLN A 12 9.74 3.37 12.64
CA GLN A 12 9.92 4.80 12.38
C GLN A 12 8.59 5.56 12.31
N ALA A 13 7.56 4.94 11.73
CA ALA A 13 6.19 5.46 11.75
C ALA A 13 5.69 5.65 13.19
N ARG A 14 5.99 4.69 14.08
CA ARG A 14 5.67 4.75 15.52
C ARG A 14 6.44 5.82 16.30
N ARG A 15 7.68 6.14 15.92
CA ARG A 15 8.57 7.04 16.70
C ARG A 15 8.42 8.52 16.35
N HIS A 16 8.04 8.85 15.12
CA HIS A 16 8.01 10.23 14.63
C HIS A 16 6.64 10.71 14.11
N GLY A 17 5.59 9.88 14.19
CA GLY A 17 4.22 10.34 13.89
C GLY A 17 4.03 10.80 12.43
N CYS A 18 4.81 10.26 11.51
CA CYS A 18 4.74 10.58 10.09
C CYS A 18 4.30 9.37 9.26
N ILE A 19 3.03 8.98 9.40
CA ILE A 19 2.09 9.40 8.35
C ILE A 19 1.48 10.68 8.91
N VAL A 20 1.92 11.85 8.44
CA VAL A 20 1.59 13.11 9.13
C VAL A 20 0.10 13.38 8.92
N GLY A 21 -0.70 13.24 9.99
CA GLY A 21 -2.10 13.65 10.04
C GLY A 21 -3.15 12.52 10.01
N LEU A 22 -2.76 11.24 9.99
CA LEU A 22 -3.74 10.14 10.02
C LEU A 22 -4.11 9.70 11.45
N PRO A 23 -5.38 9.30 11.69
CA PRO A 23 -5.77 8.63 12.93
C PRO A 23 -4.95 7.36 13.18
N LYS A 24 -4.68 7.06 14.46
CA LYS A 24 -3.85 5.90 14.85
C LYS A 24 -4.40 4.58 14.31
N ASP A 25 -5.70 4.34 14.50
CA ASP A 25 -6.32 3.06 14.13
C ASP A 25 -6.24 2.83 12.62
N PHE A 26 -6.46 3.88 11.83
CA PHE A 26 -6.30 3.85 10.37
C PHE A 26 -4.83 3.60 9.95
N ALA A 27 -3.86 4.21 10.63
CA ALA A 27 -2.45 3.95 10.36
C ALA A 27 -2.04 2.51 10.69
N GLU A 28 -2.63 1.90 11.72
CA GLU A 28 -2.41 0.48 12.06
C GLU A 28 -3.02 -0.45 11.00
N GLU A 29 -4.20 -0.13 10.48
CA GLU A 29 -4.84 -0.87 9.38
C GLU A 29 -4.02 -0.82 8.10
N VAL A 30 -3.59 0.38 7.68
CA VAL A 30 -2.73 0.56 6.51
C VAL A 30 -1.45 -0.26 6.64
N ALA A 31 -0.82 -0.26 7.82
CA ALA A 31 0.39 -1.02 8.07
C ALA A 31 0.15 -2.54 7.96
N ALA A 32 -0.93 -3.05 8.57
CA ALA A 32 -1.29 -4.46 8.49
C ALA A 32 -1.55 -4.91 7.04
N LEU A 33 -2.24 -4.07 6.26
CA LEU A 33 -2.50 -4.35 4.86
C LEU A 33 -1.22 -4.32 4.00
N ALA A 34 -0.31 -3.38 4.30
CA ALA A 34 0.98 -3.29 3.63
C ALA A 34 1.88 -4.50 3.91
N ASP A 35 1.94 -4.94 5.18
CA ASP A 35 2.69 -6.13 5.58
C ASP A 35 2.13 -7.37 4.87
N PHE A 36 0.81 -7.53 4.84
CA PHE A 36 0.17 -8.63 4.12
C PHE A 36 0.48 -8.63 2.62
N LEU A 37 0.38 -7.46 1.96
CA LEU A 37 0.71 -7.34 0.55
C LEU A 37 2.16 -7.77 0.27
N MET A 38 3.09 -7.36 1.14
CA MET A 38 4.50 -7.72 0.99
C MET A 38 4.79 -9.21 1.14
N ASP A 39 3.91 -9.96 1.81
CA ASP A 39 3.98 -11.43 1.93
C ASP A 39 3.36 -12.16 0.72
N CYS A 40 2.66 -11.45 -0.18
CA CYS A 40 2.10 -12.03 -1.40
C CYS A 40 3.18 -12.24 -2.45
N HIS A 41 3.40 -13.48 -2.89
CA HIS A 41 4.38 -13.79 -3.95
C HIS A 41 3.72 -14.26 -5.25
N ILE A 42 2.41 -14.55 -5.23
CA ILE A 42 1.64 -14.94 -6.40
C ILE A 42 0.54 -13.91 -6.64
N TRP A 43 0.35 -13.54 -7.90
CA TRP A 43 -0.62 -12.49 -8.27
C TRP A 43 -2.05 -12.83 -7.83
N SER A 44 -2.40 -14.12 -7.85
CA SER A 44 -3.69 -14.62 -7.39
C SER A 44 -3.96 -14.28 -5.93
N ASP A 45 -2.93 -14.27 -5.07
CA ASP A 45 -3.08 -14.02 -3.63
C ASP A 45 -3.64 -12.62 -3.40
N VAL A 46 -3.13 -11.65 -4.16
CA VAL A 46 -3.62 -10.27 -4.14
C VAL A 46 -5.03 -10.20 -4.72
N THR A 47 -5.27 -10.74 -5.92
CA THR A 47 -6.57 -10.60 -6.58
C THR A 47 -7.72 -11.29 -5.82
N LEU A 48 -7.42 -12.37 -5.10
CA LEU A 48 -8.42 -13.07 -4.27
C LEU A 48 -8.76 -12.29 -3.01
N LEU A 49 -7.77 -11.63 -2.38
CA LEU A 49 -8.01 -10.84 -1.17
C LEU A 49 -8.92 -9.65 -1.46
N PHE A 50 -8.63 -8.93 -2.55
CA PHE A 50 -9.34 -7.70 -2.90
C PHE A 50 -10.54 -7.95 -3.82
N ASP A 51 -11.01 -9.19 -3.97
CA ASP A 51 -12.13 -9.57 -4.86
C ASP A 51 -12.03 -8.94 -6.28
N GLY A 52 -10.80 -8.84 -6.80
CA GLY A 52 -10.54 -8.21 -8.09
C GLY A 52 -10.55 -6.67 -8.12
N GLU A 53 -10.70 -5.97 -6.99
CA GLU A 53 -10.60 -4.50 -6.85
C GLU A 53 -9.16 -3.96 -7.03
N VAL A 54 -8.25 -4.79 -7.54
CA VAL A 54 -6.89 -4.38 -7.89
C VAL A 54 -6.93 -3.60 -9.19
N VAL A 55 -6.69 -2.29 -9.12
CA VAL A 55 -6.78 -1.39 -10.28
C VAL A 55 -5.41 -1.11 -10.87
N ALA A 56 -5.29 -1.18 -12.19
CA ALA A 56 -4.10 -0.70 -12.89
C ALA A 56 -4.04 0.83 -12.91
N HIS A 57 -2.96 1.39 -12.37
CA HIS A 57 -2.74 2.83 -12.35
C HIS A 57 -1.86 3.28 -13.53
N ARG A 58 -0.75 2.59 -13.77
CA ARG A 58 0.20 2.81 -14.89
C ARG A 58 0.85 1.47 -15.27
N PRO A 59 1.55 1.35 -16.42
CA PRO A 59 2.25 0.12 -16.77
C PRO A 59 3.16 -0.37 -15.63
N GLY A 60 2.92 -1.59 -15.16
CA GLY A 60 3.66 -2.20 -14.05
C GLY A 60 3.32 -1.65 -12.66
N ARG A 61 2.27 -0.82 -12.53
CA ARG A 61 1.84 -0.20 -11.27
C ARG A 61 0.37 -0.47 -11.00
N TRP A 62 0.09 -1.03 -9.84
CA TRP A 62 -1.26 -1.38 -9.39
C TRP A 62 -1.59 -0.65 -8.10
N ARG A 63 -2.88 -0.62 -7.76
CA ARG A 63 -3.37 -0.08 -6.49
C ARG A 63 -4.53 -0.91 -5.97
N VAL A 64 -4.64 -0.99 -4.65
CA VAL A 64 -5.74 -1.62 -3.95
C VAL A 64 -6.38 -0.62 -2.99
N PRO A 65 -7.70 -0.70 -2.78
CA PRO A 65 -8.40 0.20 -1.88
C PRO A 65 -8.01 -0.08 -0.42
N VAL A 66 -8.05 0.96 0.40
CA VAL A 66 -8.00 0.86 1.87
C VAL A 66 -9.35 1.29 2.42
N GLU A 67 -9.56 2.60 2.64
CA GLU A 67 -10.81 3.22 3.08
C GLU A 67 -10.78 4.72 2.73
N ASP A 68 -11.94 5.40 2.68
CA ASP A 68 -12.05 6.87 2.60
C ASP A 68 -11.22 7.52 1.48
N GLY A 69 -11.17 6.89 0.30
CA GLY A 69 -10.41 7.40 -0.84
C GLY A 69 -8.89 7.20 -0.72
N TRP A 70 -8.42 6.43 0.25
CA TRP A 70 -7.04 5.98 0.35
C TRP A 70 -6.80 4.67 -0.40
N TRP A 71 -5.62 4.57 -0.98
CA TRP A 71 -5.16 3.46 -1.79
C TRP A 71 -3.73 3.07 -1.44
N LEU A 72 -3.44 1.78 -1.42
CA LEU A 72 -2.07 1.26 -1.46
C LEU A 72 -1.69 0.95 -2.90
N MET A 73 -0.83 1.77 -3.46
CA MET A 73 -0.19 1.53 -4.74
C MET A 73 1.03 0.64 -4.56
N PHE A 74 1.38 -0.14 -5.58
CA PHE A 74 2.61 -0.93 -5.61
C PHE A 74 3.02 -1.23 -7.04
N GLY A 75 4.29 -1.50 -7.26
CA GLY A 75 4.77 -2.21 -8.43
C GLY A 75 4.75 -3.72 -8.19
N TRP A 76 4.86 -4.51 -9.26
CA TRP A 76 4.98 -5.95 -9.12
C TRP A 76 6.11 -6.51 -9.96
N THR A 77 6.92 -7.32 -9.30
CA THR A 77 8.08 -7.94 -9.92
C THR A 77 7.97 -9.45 -9.74
N PRO A 78 7.57 -10.23 -10.76
CA PRO A 78 7.65 -11.67 -10.69
C PRO A 78 9.13 -12.12 -10.56
N PRO A 79 9.47 -13.08 -9.69
CA PRO A 79 8.61 -13.85 -8.77
C PRO A 79 8.54 -13.28 -7.34
N PHE A 80 9.06 -12.08 -7.10
CA PHE A 80 9.19 -11.48 -5.77
C PHE A 80 7.87 -10.97 -5.18
N GLY A 81 6.93 -10.51 -6.01
CA GLY A 81 5.64 -9.98 -5.56
C GLY A 81 5.61 -8.43 -5.58
N PRO A 82 4.85 -7.79 -4.66
CA PRO A 82 4.77 -6.35 -4.56
C PRO A 82 6.10 -5.70 -4.20
N VAL A 83 6.36 -4.55 -4.81
CA VAL A 83 7.53 -3.71 -4.56
C VAL A 83 7.08 -2.25 -4.57
N GLU A 84 7.88 -1.35 -3.98
CA GLU A 84 7.58 0.08 -3.99
C GLU A 84 6.12 0.37 -3.61
N LEU A 85 5.63 -0.21 -2.49
CA LEU A 85 4.31 0.19 -1.97
C LEU A 85 4.27 1.72 -1.89
N GLN A 86 3.11 2.36 -1.97
CA GLN A 86 2.89 3.80 -1.76
C GLN A 86 1.45 4.02 -1.28
N LEU A 87 1.25 4.72 -0.15
CA LEU A 87 -0.05 5.17 0.30
C LEU A 87 -0.37 6.45 -0.47
N TRP A 88 -1.54 6.49 -1.08
CA TRP A 88 -2.02 7.59 -1.92
C TRP A 88 -3.46 7.88 -1.60
N HIS A 89 -3.83 9.17 -1.53
CA HIS A 89 -5.20 9.60 -1.35
C HIS A 89 -5.71 10.22 -2.66
N GLU A 90 -6.98 10.02 -2.99
CA GLU A 90 -7.59 10.59 -4.20
C GLU A 90 -7.50 12.12 -4.28
N GLY A 91 -7.39 12.79 -3.14
CA GLY A 91 -7.16 14.23 -3.06
C GLY A 91 -5.75 14.69 -3.42
N ASP A 92 -4.77 13.80 -3.56
CA ASP A 92 -3.36 14.15 -3.76
C ASP A 92 -2.93 14.28 -5.24
N GLY A 93 -3.79 13.85 -6.18
CA GLY A 93 -3.57 13.95 -7.64
C GLY A 93 -2.88 12.76 -8.28
#